data_AF-A0AA42P3X1-F1
#
_entry.id   AF-A0AA42P3X1-F1
#
_cell.length_a   1.000
_cell.length_b   1.000
_cell.length_c   1.000
_cell.angle_alpha   90.00
_cell.angle_beta   90.00
_cell.angle_gamma   90.00
#
_symmetry.space_group_name_H-M   'P 1'
#
loop_
_entity.id
_entity.type
_entity.pdbx_description
1 polymer ?
#
loop_
_entity_poly.entity_id
_entity_poly.type
_entity_poly.pdbx_seq_one_letter_code
_entity_poly.pdbx_strand_id
1 'polypeptide(L)'
;MPHTPDAPPHALKADSFGRILLVKGPDGPFVRRDLGATPLWLRLPAWWLARREARALQHIHGMPDVPQLLAWDGRHLDRSFMAGDAMYQRPPRGDVAWFHSARRLLQHLHRRGVAHNDLAKEANWLVTEDGRPALIDFQLAVIGDPRSRWMRLLAREDLRHLLKHKRMYCRESLTPVEKRVLKRTSWVRELWFATGKPVYRFVTRRILHWEDNEGQGPKP
;
A
#
# COMPACT_ATOMS: atom_id res chain seq x y z
N MET A 1 -26.89 32.02 -2.19
CA MET A 1 -26.63 30.68 -2.74
C MET A 1 -26.57 29.73 -1.54
N PRO A 2 -27.56 28.84 -1.34
CA PRO A 2 -27.60 27.97 -0.18
C PRO A 2 -26.55 26.87 -0.31
N HIS A 3 -25.69 26.75 0.71
CA HIS A 3 -24.77 25.64 0.90
C HIS A 3 -25.57 24.34 0.98
N THR A 4 -25.36 23.45 0.01
CA THR A 4 -25.87 22.08 0.06
C THR A 4 -25.11 21.34 1.17
N PRO A 5 -25.78 20.62 2.08
CA PRO A 5 -25.08 19.89 3.13
C PRO A 5 -24.21 18.80 2.50
N ASP A 6 -22.92 18.79 2.86
CA ASP A 6 -21.97 17.72 2.52
C ASP A 6 -22.63 16.37 2.79
N ALA A 7 -22.74 15.53 1.75
CA ALA A 7 -23.19 14.16 1.92
C ALA A 7 -22.31 13.49 2.99
N PRO A 8 -22.89 12.75 3.96
CA PRO A 8 -22.13 12.20 5.05
C PRO A 8 -21.00 11.31 4.52
N PRO A 9 -19.76 11.44 5.03
CA PRO A 9 -18.63 10.67 4.56
C PRO A 9 -18.93 9.17 4.69
N HIS A 10 -18.76 8.43 3.61
CA HIS A 10 -18.97 6.99 3.62
C HIS A 10 -17.70 6.30 4.12
N ALA A 11 -17.79 5.57 5.23
CA ALA A 11 -16.63 4.86 5.78
C ALA A 11 -16.26 3.67 4.88
N LEU A 12 -15.11 3.75 4.21
CA LEU A 12 -14.59 2.63 3.42
C LEU A 12 -13.96 1.56 4.33
N LYS A 13 -13.31 1.99 5.41
CA LYS A 13 -12.63 1.10 6.36
C LYS A 13 -12.37 1.80 7.69
N ALA A 14 -12.52 1.09 8.80
CA ALA A 14 -12.00 1.50 10.09
C ALA A 14 -10.90 0.52 10.52
N ASP A 15 -9.75 1.02 10.94
CA ASP A 15 -8.66 0.22 11.50
C ASP A 15 -8.12 0.85 12.80
N SER A 16 -7.22 0.14 13.49
CA SER A 16 -6.65 0.61 14.76
C SER A 16 -5.80 1.87 14.63
N PHE A 17 -5.45 2.29 13.40
CA PHE A 17 -4.64 3.45 13.09
C PHE A 17 -5.45 4.61 12.50
N GLY A 18 -6.78 4.50 12.42
CA GLY A 18 -7.68 5.57 12.02
C GLY A 18 -8.89 5.09 11.21
N ARG A 19 -9.64 6.06 10.68
CA ARG A 19 -10.77 5.79 9.77
C ARG A 19 -10.42 6.25 8.36
N ILE A 20 -10.65 5.39 7.38
CA ILE A 20 -10.57 5.71 5.96
C ILE A 20 -11.99 6.03 5.48
N LEU A 21 -12.20 7.29 5.11
CA LEU A 21 -13.46 7.85 4.68
C LEU A 21 -13.38 8.18 3.19
N LEU A 22 -14.41 7.82 2.42
CA LEU A 22 -14.67 8.40 1.12
C LEU A 22 -15.48 9.67 1.33
N VAL A 23 -14.87 10.81 1.02
CA VAL A 23 -15.47 12.14 1.17
C VAL A 23 -15.79 12.67 -0.22
N LYS A 24 -16.99 13.22 -0.40
CA LYS A 24 -17.35 13.94 -1.63
C LYS A 24 -16.93 15.39 -1.48
N GLY A 25 -15.86 15.79 -2.16
CA GLY A 25 -15.40 17.18 -2.21
C GLY A 25 -15.95 17.93 -3.43
N PRO A 26 -15.71 19.25 -3.50
CA PRO A 26 -16.13 20.08 -4.64
C PRO A 26 -15.47 19.64 -5.96
N ASP A 27 -14.22 19.16 -5.92
CA ASP A 27 -13.47 18.70 -7.10
C ASP A 27 -13.63 17.19 -7.37
N GLY A 28 -14.56 16.53 -6.67
CA GLY A 28 -14.82 15.10 -6.79
C GLY A 28 -14.51 14.30 -5.50
N PRO A 29 -14.64 12.96 -5.55
CA PRO A 29 -14.41 12.11 -4.39
C PRO A 29 -12.92 12.04 -4.03
N PHE A 30 -12.63 12.05 -2.73
CA PHE A 30 -11.30 11.83 -2.20
C PHE A 30 -11.32 10.92 -0.98
N VAL A 31 -10.16 10.36 -0.65
CA VAL A 31 -9.99 9.47 0.49
C VAL A 31 -9.32 10.24 1.61
N ARG A 32 -10.02 10.35 2.75
CA ARG A 32 -9.49 10.94 3.98
C ARG A 32 -9.13 9.84 4.97
N ARG A 33 -7.91 9.87 5.50
CA ARG A 33 -7.58 9.14 6.73
C ARG A 33 -7.66 10.09 7.92
N ASP A 34 -8.61 9.82 8.80
CA ASP A 34 -8.81 10.56 10.05
C ASP A 34 -8.15 9.83 11.23
N LEU A 35 -7.18 10.49 11.85
CA LEU A 35 -6.45 10.05 13.04
C LEU A 35 -7.18 10.40 14.35
N GLY A 36 -8.25 11.18 14.29
CA GLY A 36 -9.07 11.59 15.44
C GLY A 36 -9.80 10.43 16.12
N ALA A 37 -10.03 9.33 15.40
CA ALA A 37 -10.64 8.12 15.92
C ALA A 37 -9.62 7.12 16.53
N THR A 38 -8.32 7.45 16.50
CA THR A 38 -7.25 6.57 17.00
C THR A 38 -7.16 6.64 18.54
N PRO A 39 -7.03 5.49 19.24
CA PRO A 39 -6.77 5.49 20.68
C PRO A 39 -5.54 6.33 21.05
N LEU A 40 -5.58 7.05 22.18
CA LEU A 40 -4.53 8.01 22.58
C LEU A 40 -3.12 7.42 22.55
N TRP A 41 -2.97 6.15 22.95
CA TRP A 41 -1.69 5.44 22.99
C TRP A 41 -1.16 5.03 21.60
N LEU A 42 -2.02 4.94 20.58
CA LEU A 42 -1.64 4.69 19.18
C LEU A 42 -1.47 5.98 18.36
N ARG A 43 -1.77 7.14 18.95
CA ARG A 43 -1.83 8.40 18.20
C ARG A 43 -0.47 8.81 17.62
N LEU A 44 0.62 8.60 18.35
CA LEU A 44 1.98 8.90 17.87
C LEU A 44 2.41 7.97 16.72
N PRO A 45 2.30 6.63 16.83
CA PRO A 45 2.54 5.73 15.69
C PRO A 45 1.67 6.04 14.48
N ALA A 46 0.37 6.27 14.66
CA ALA A 46 -0.56 6.56 13.58
C ALA A 46 -0.21 7.88 12.88
N TRP A 47 0.11 8.92 13.65
CA TRP A 47 0.61 10.20 13.13
C TRP A 47 1.90 10.02 12.32
N TRP A 48 2.85 9.23 12.83
CA TRP A 48 4.11 8.97 12.13
C TRP A 48 3.89 8.24 10.80
N LEU A 49 3.01 7.23 10.78
CA LEU A 49 2.63 6.51 9.54
C LEU A 49 1.93 7.43 8.54
N ALA A 50 1.00 8.26 8.99
CA ALA A 50 0.30 9.22 8.11
C ALA A 50 1.25 10.29 7.56
N ARG A 51 2.15 10.83 8.38
CA ARG A 51 3.20 11.76 7.94
C ARG A 51 4.14 11.12 6.92
N ARG A 52 4.51 9.86 7.15
CA ARG A 52 5.37 9.09 6.25
C ARG A 52 4.69 8.87 4.89
N GLU A 53 3.41 8.50 4.92
CA GLU A 53 2.61 8.39 3.71
C GLU A 53 2.51 9.73 2.97
N ALA A 54 2.16 10.82 3.67
CA ALA A 54 2.07 12.15 3.07
C ALA A 54 3.37 12.53 2.33
N ARG A 55 4.53 12.29 2.98
CA ARG A 55 5.84 12.53 2.36
C ARG A 55 6.08 11.64 1.14
N ALA A 56 5.69 10.37 1.19
CA ALA A 56 5.85 9.46 0.07
C ALA A 56 5.00 9.91 -1.12
N LEU A 57 3.72 10.23 -0.88
CA LEU A 57 2.79 10.74 -1.88
C LEU A 57 3.27 12.07 -2.49
N GLN A 58 3.82 12.97 -1.67
CA GLN A 58 4.43 14.21 -2.14
C GLN A 58 5.62 13.94 -3.08
N HIS A 59 6.45 12.94 -2.76
CA HIS A 59 7.64 12.61 -3.55
C HIS A 59 7.30 11.96 -4.91
N ILE A 60 6.17 11.27 -4.99
CA ILE A 60 5.69 10.58 -6.21
C ILE A 60 4.57 11.35 -6.91
N HIS A 61 4.36 12.61 -6.54
CA HIS A 61 3.36 13.48 -7.15
C HIS A 61 3.49 13.51 -8.68
N GLY A 62 2.34 13.50 -9.36
CA GLY A 62 2.24 13.46 -10.81
C GLY A 62 2.33 12.06 -11.43
N MET A 63 2.51 11.00 -10.63
CA MET A 63 2.34 9.62 -11.12
C MET A 63 0.84 9.28 -11.22
N PRO A 64 0.28 8.94 -12.40
CA PRO A 64 -1.16 8.75 -12.56
C PRO A 64 -1.71 7.49 -11.88
N ASP A 65 -0.90 6.44 -11.77
CA ASP A 65 -1.33 5.14 -11.23
C ASP A 65 -1.09 4.98 -9.72
N VAL A 66 -1.01 6.09 -8.99
CA VAL A 66 -0.90 6.16 -7.52
C VAL A 66 -1.76 7.32 -6.97
N PRO A 67 -2.24 7.27 -5.72
CA PRO A 67 -2.90 8.38 -5.08
C PRO A 67 -2.05 9.65 -5.08
N GLN A 68 -2.69 10.80 -5.29
CA GLN A 68 -2.07 12.11 -5.15
C GLN A 68 -2.32 12.63 -3.74
N LEU A 69 -1.31 13.21 -3.10
CA LEU A 69 -1.52 13.96 -1.86
C LEU A 69 -2.36 15.20 -2.16
N LEU A 70 -3.48 15.36 -1.46
CA LEU A 70 -4.32 16.56 -1.54
C LEU A 70 -4.05 17.48 -0.35
N ALA A 71 -4.06 16.94 0.87
CA ALA A 71 -3.81 17.71 2.08
C ALA A 71 -3.25 16.83 3.21
N TRP A 72 -2.46 17.46 4.09
CA TRP A 72 -2.01 16.85 5.34
C TRP A 72 -1.87 17.94 6.41
N ASP A 73 -2.72 17.89 7.45
CA ASP A 73 -2.77 18.90 8.52
C ASP A 73 -2.22 18.40 9.87
N GLY A 74 -1.73 17.15 9.92
CA GLY A 74 -1.30 16.50 11.17
C GLY A 74 -2.37 15.64 11.84
N ARG A 75 -3.64 15.70 11.40
CA ARG A 75 -4.77 14.91 11.90
C ARG A 75 -5.53 14.20 10.78
N HIS A 76 -5.62 14.81 9.61
CA HIS A 76 -6.25 14.29 8.42
C HIS A 76 -5.23 14.21 7.29
N LEU A 77 -5.15 13.04 6.67
CA LEU A 77 -4.42 12.82 5.44
C LEU A 77 -5.42 12.61 4.31
N ASP A 78 -5.47 13.57 3.39
CA ASP A 78 -6.34 13.54 2.23
C ASP A 78 -5.54 13.18 0.98
N ARG A 79 -6.03 12.18 0.25
CA ARG A 79 -5.44 11.71 -0.99
C ARG A 79 -6.51 11.49 -2.05
N SER A 80 -6.13 11.58 -3.33
CA SER A 80 -7.06 11.35 -4.43
C SER A 80 -7.67 9.96 -4.36
N PHE A 81 -8.95 9.87 -4.72
CA PHE A 81 -9.60 8.58 -4.91
C PHE A 81 -9.03 7.89 -6.16
N MET A 82 -8.91 6.56 -6.11
CA MET A 82 -8.48 5.73 -7.23
C MET A 82 -9.63 4.80 -7.60
N ALA A 83 -10.21 4.98 -8.77
CA ALA A 83 -11.28 4.13 -9.28
C ALA A 83 -10.71 2.78 -9.73
N GLY A 84 -11.33 1.69 -9.29
CA GLY A 84 -10.92 0.33 -9.61
C GLY A 84 -11.18 -0.65 -8.46
N ASP A 85 -11.00 -1.92 -8.77
CA ASP A 85 -11.20 -3.01 -7.83
C ASP A 85 -9.87 -3.47 -7.25
N ALA A 86 -9.87 -3.96 -6.01
CA ALA A 86 -8.69 -4.62 -5.47
C ALA A 86 -8.34 -5.87 -6.30
N MET A 87 -7.06 -6.19 -6.42
CA MET A 87 -6.59 -7.33 -7.22
C MET A 87 -7.31 -8.63 -6.87
N TYR A 88 -7.60 -8.90 -5.59
CA TYR A 88 -8.29 -10.12 -5.19
C TYR A 88 -9.77 -10.15 -5.63
N GLN A 89 -10.40 -8.98 -5.83
CA GLN A 89 -11.78 -8.85 -6.33
C GLN A 89 -11.83 -8.99 -7.85
N ARG A 90 -10.86 -8.40 -8.56
CA ARG A 90 -10.71 -8.53 -10.01
C ARG A 90 -9.33 -9.07 -10.38
N PRO A 91 -9.07 -10.38 -10.20
CA PRO A 91 -7.73 -10.92 -10.39
C PRO A 91 -7.31 -10.94 -11.87
N PRO A 92 -6.09 -10.46 -12.21
CA PRO A 92 -5.57 -10.45 -13.59
C PRO A 92 -5.11 -11.85 -14.02
N ARG A 93 -6.03 -12.82 -14.07
CA ARG A 93 -5.76 -14.21 -14.46
C ARG A 93 -5.37 -14.30 -15.92
N GLY A 94 -4.22 -14.91 -16.21
CA GLY A 94 -3.69 -15.02 -17.57
C GLY A 94 -3.24 -13.70 -18.21
N ASP A 95 -3.41 -12.55 -17.55
CA ASP A 95 -3.06 -11.25 -18.11
C ASP A 95 -1.60 -10.91 -17.85
N VAL A 96 -0.73 -11.40 -18.74
CA VAL A 96 0.71 -11.14 -18.69
C VAL A 96 1.02 -9.66 -18.92
N ALA A 97 0.23 -8.95 -19.72
CA ALA A 97 0.43 -7.54 -20.04
C ALA A 97 0.20 -6.66 -18.80
N TRP A 98 -0.79 -6.99 -17.97
CA TRP A 98 -1.02 -6.34 -16.68
C TRP A 98 0.21 -6.44 -15.78
N PHE A 99 0.80 -7.63 -15.64
CA PHE A 99 2.02 -7.81 -14.82
C PHE A 99 3.25 -7.07 -15.39
N HIS A 100 3.34 -6.93 -16.71
CA HIS A 100 4.37 -6.08 -17.32
C HIS A 100 4.17 -4.61 -17.00
N SER A 101 2.93 -4.11 -17.08
CA SER A 101 2.59 -2.74 -16.69
C SER A 101 2.82 -2.51 -15.20
N ALA A 102 2.46 -3.45 -14.33
CA ALA A 102 2.68 -3.37 -12.89
C ALA A 102 4.17 -3.30 -12.54
N ARG A 103 5.00 -4.08 -13.26
CA ARG A 103 6.46 -4.01 -13.12
C ARG A 103 7.00 -2.65 -13.55
N ARG A 104 6.49 -2.06 -14.64
CA ARG A 104 6.89 -0.72 -15.09
C ARG A 104 6.50 0.35 -14.07
N LEU A 105 5.30 0.24 -13.48
CA LEU A 105 4.85 1.11 -12.39
C LEU A 105 5.82 1.06 -11.20
N LEU A 106 6.22 -0.14 -10.75
CA LEU A 106 7.22 -0.27 -9.69
C LEU A 106 8.56 0.34 -10.06
N GLN A 107 9.04 0.14 -11.29
CA GLN A 107 10.28 0.76 -11.74
C GLN A 107 10.20 2.30 -11.70
N HIS A 108 9.07 2.89 -12.09
CA HIS A 108 8.86 4.34 -11.99
C HIS A 108 8.82 4.83 -10.54
N LEU A 109 8.18 4.06 -9.66
CA LEU A 109 8.15 4.34 -8.22
C LEU A 109 9.57 4.30 -7.62
N HIS A 110 10.32 3.24 -7.89
CA HIS A 110 11.68 3.05 -7.37
C HIS A 110 12.69 4.07 -7.94
N ARG A 111 12.52 4.51 -9.19
CA ARG A 111 13.35 5.59 -9.78
C ARG A 111 13.13 6.93 -9.08
N ARG A 112 11.93 7.17 -8.55
CA ARG A 112 11.64 8.30 -7.65
C ARG A 112 12.03 8.01 -6.21
N GLY A 113 12.85 6.99 -5.93
CA GLY A 113 13.40 6.78 -4.59
C GLY A 113 12.37 6.32 -3.56
N VAL A 114 11.21 5.81 -3.99
CA VAL A 114 10.18 5.28 -3.10
C VAL A 114 10.04 3.77 -3.30
N ALA A 115 10.11 2.99 -2.23
CA ALA A 115 9.66 1.59 -2.21
C ALA A 115 8.46 1.46 -1.30
N HIS A 116 7.51 0.62 -1.69
CA HIS A 116 6.21 0.52 -1.04
C HIS A 116 6.24 -0.40 0.19
N ASN A 117 7.01 -1.48 0.16
CA ASN A 117 7.24 -2.46 1.24
C ASN A 117 6.02 -3.27 1.72
N ASP A 118 4.82 -3.06 1.16
CA ASP A 118 3.60 -3.78 1.56
C ASP A 118 2.85 -4.39 0.37
N LEU A 119 3.55 -4.65 -0.74
CA LEU A 119 2.96 -5.18 -1.98
C LEU A 119 2.62 -6.67 -1.93
N ALA A 120 2.90 -7.32 -0.79
CA ALA A 120 2.47 -8.70 -0.55
C ALA A 120 0.95 -8.82 -0.44
N LYS A 121 0.27 -7.75 0.01
CA LYS A 121 -1.19 -7.70 0.09
C LYS A 121 -1.79 -7.38 -1.27
N GLU A 122 -2.68 -8.23 -1.74
CA GLU A 122 -3.42 -8.01 -3.00
C GLU A 122 -4.32 -6.77 -2.92
N ALA A 123 -4.79 -6.42 -1.72
CA ALA A 123 -5.58 -5.22 -1.49
C ALA A 123 -4.82 -3.90 -1.80
N ASN A 124 -3.48 -3.92 -1.82
CA ASN A 124 -2.67 -2.74 -2.15
C ASN A 124 -2.47 -2.57 -3.67
N TRP A 125 -2.90 -3.56 -4.45
CA TRP A 125 -2.96 -3.49 -5.90
C TRP A 125 -4.40 -3.24 -6.34
N LEU A 126 -4.60 -2.22 -7.17
CA LEU A 126 -5.86 -1.98 -7.85
C LEU A 126 -5.75 -2.40 -9.31
N VAL A 127 -6.85 -2.93 -9.82
CA VAL A 127 -7.14 -3.01 -11.26
C VAL A 127 -8.11 -1.88 -11.55
N THR A 128 -7.58 -0.82 -12.17
CA THR A 128 -8.38 0.35 -12.58
C THR A 128 -9.49 -0.07 -13.55
N GLU A 129 -10.48 0.80 -13.74
CA GLU A 129 -11.59 0.57 -14.68
C GLU A 129 -11.06 0.27 -16.11
N ASP A 130 -10.04 1.01 -16.54
CA ASP A 130 -9.30 0.82 -17.81
C ASP A 130 -8.47 -0.48 -17.87
N GLY A 131 -8.47 -1.29 -16.82
CA GLY A 131 -7.69 -2.53 -16.74
C GLY A 131 -6.20 -2.33 -16.43
N ARG A 132 -5.76 -1.12 -16.10
CA ARG A 132 -4.36 -0.85 -15.73
C ARG A 132 -4.09 -1.16 -14.25
N PRO A 133 -2.85 -1.53 -13.87
CA PRO A 133 -2.44 -1.66 -12.47
C PRO A 133 -2.27 -0.29 -11.82
N ALA A 134 -2.77 -0.14 -10.60
CA ALA A 134 -2.47 0.99 -9.73
C ALA A 134 -2.06 0.52 -8.32
N LEU A 135 -1.38 1.38 -7.57
CA LEU A 135 -0.91 1.09 -6.21
C LEU A 135 -1.59 2.01 -5.21
N ILE A 136 -1.99 1.47 -4.07
CA ILE A 136 -2.57 2.24 -2.97
C ILE A 136 -1.92 1.88 -1.63
N ASP A 137 -2.14 2.74 -0.63
CA ASP A 137 -1.70 2.57 0.76
C ASP A 137 -0.18 2.64 0.97
N PHE A 138 0.34 3.87 1.03
CA PHE A 138 1.78 4.13 1.13
C PHE A 138 2.26 4.29 2.60
N GLN A 139 1.50 3.82 3.58
CA GLN A 139 1.88 3.90 5.01
C GLN A 139 3.26 3.32 5.33
N LEU A 140 3.62 2.21 4.67
CA LEU A 140 4.89 1.52 4.87
C LEU A 140 5.94 1.89 3.81
N ALA A 141 5.72 2.95 3.04
CA ALA A 141 6.65 3.36 1.99
C ALA A 141 7.94 3.97 2.56
N VAL A 142 9.11 3.59 2.05
CA VAL A 142 10.40 4.19 2.41
C VAL A 142 10.85 5.11 1.29
N ILE A 143 11.35 6.30 1.66
CA ILE A 143 11.96 7.27 0.75
C ILE A 143 13.47 7.24 0.96
N GLY A 144 14.25 7.25 -0.12
CA GLY A 144 15.71 7.33 -0.07
C GLY A 144 16.31 7.48 -1.47
N ASP A 145 17.65 7.50 -1.55
CA ASP A 145 18.33 7.53 -2.85
C ASP A 145 18.08 6.21 -3.62
N PRO A 146 17.49 6.25 -4.84
CA PRO A 146 17.31 5.09 -5.71
C PRO A 146 18.57 4.27 -5.94
N ARG A 147 19.74 4.92 -5.91
CA ARG A 147 21.06 4.30 -6.15
C ARG A 147 21.68 3.72 -4.88
N SER A 148 21.08 3.91 -3.71
CA SER A 148 21.59 3.29 -2.48
C SER A 148 21.37 1.77 -2.47
N ARG A 149 22.28 1.03 -1.83
CA ARG A 149 22.21 -0.45 -1.74
C ARG A 149 20.93 -0.92 -1.03
N TRP A 150 20.52 -0.21 0.02
CA TRP A 150 19.31 -0.50 0.77
C TRP A 150 18.04 -0.25 -0.04
N MET A 151 17.96 0.86 -0.78
CA MET A 151 16.81 1.16 -1.64
C MET A 151 16.63 0.10 -2.74
N ARG A 152 17.73 -0.33 -3.37
CA ARG A 152 17.70 -1.44 -4.34
C ARG A 152 17.23 -2.76 -3.75
N LEU A 153 17.49 -3.00 -2.46
CA LEU A 153 17.04 -4.20 -1.76
C LEU A 153 15.53 -4.17 -1.49
N LEU A 154 15.00 -3.03 -1.02
CA LEU A 154 13.56 -2.84 -0.84
C LEU A 154 12.81 -2.95 -2.17
N ALA A 155 13.33 -2.30 -3.22
CA ALA A 155 12.80 -2.37 -4.57
C ALA A 155 12.76 -3.81 -5.12
N ARG A 156 13.78 -4.61 -4.79
CA ARG A 156 13.82 -6.03 -5.14
C ARG A 156 12.75 -6.83 -4.40
N GLU A 157 12.47 -6.52 -3.14
CA GLU A 157 11.43 -7.21 -2.37
C GLU A 157 10.02 -6.85 -2.89
N ASP A 158 9.77 -5.58 -3.22
CA ASP A 158 8.57 -5.13 -3.92
C ASP A 158 8.33 -5.91 -5.22
N LEU A 159 9.37 -6.01 -6.08
CA LEU A 159 9.30 -6.78 -7.32
C LEU A 159 9.04 -8.27 -7.03
N ARG A 160 9.68 -8.84 -6.00
CA ARG A 160 9.48 -10.23 -5.62
C ARG A 160 8.04 -10.48 -5.18
N HIS A 161 7.41 -9.55 -4.47
CA HIS A 161 5.99 -9.63 -4.12
C HIS A 161 5.09 -9.61 -5.36
N LEU A 162 5.33 -8.72 -6.32
CA LEU A 162 4.62 -8.73 -7.60
C LEU A 162 4.77 -10.08 -8.33
N LEU A 163 5.98 -10.66 -8.33
CA LEU A 163 6.21 -11.97 -8.97
C LEU A 163 5.53 -13.13 -8.24
N LYS A 164 5.29 -13.03 -6.93
CA LYS A 164 4.48 -14.02 -6.20
C LYS A 164 3.04 -14.00 -6.70
N HIS A 165 2.47 -12.80 -6.92
CA HIS A 165 1.14 -12.62 -7.53
C HIS A 165 1.11 -13.12 -8.97
N LYS A 166 2.12 -12.80 -9.78
CA LYS A 166 2.25 -13.34 -11.16
C LYS A 166 2.28 -14.87 -11.15
N ARG A 167 2.96 -15.49 -10.19
CA ARG A 167 2.97 -16.96 -10.05
C ARG A 167 1.60 -17.53 -9.70
N MET A 168 0.80 -16.80 -8.94
CA MET A 168 -0.57 -17.22 -8.59
C MET A 168 -1.50 -17.14 -9.80
N TYR A 169 -1.44 -16.05 -10.56
CA TYR A 169 -2.43 -15.76 -11.61
C TYR A 169 -2.00 -16.09 -13.05
N CYS A 170 -0.70 -16.17 -13.31
CA CYS A 170 -0.11 -16.41 -14.64
C CYS A 170 1.03 -17.44 -14.56
N ARG A 171 0.81 -18.55 -13.84
CA ARG A 171 1.86 -19.54 -13.51
C ARG A 171 2.65 -20.03 -14.73
N GLU A 172 1.96 -20.28 -15.84
CA GLU A 172 2.54 -20.82 -17.08
C GLU A 172 3.46 -19.80 -17.78
N SER A 173 3.20 -18.51 -17.58
CA SER A 173 3.92 -17.41 -18.23
C SER A 173 5.12 -16.88 -17.41
N LEU A 174 5.59 -17.65 -16.41
CA LEU A 174 6.78 -17.28 -15.63
C LEU A 174 8.07 -17.59 -16.40
N THR A 175 8.86 -16.55 -16.61
CA THR A 175 10.18 -16.68 -17.25
C THR A 175 11.19 -17.36 -16.32
N PRO A 176 12.25 -17.98 -16.86
CA PRO A 176 13.33 -18.54 -16.04
C PRO A 176 13.99 -17.52 -15.10
N VAL A 177 14.09 -16.25 -15.52
CA VAL A 177 14.63 -15.16 -14.69
C VAL A 177 13.73 -14.88 -13.49
N GLU A 178 12.42 -14.78 -13.70
CA GLU A 178 11.44 -14.55 -12.63
C GLU A 178 11.43 -15.72 -11.63
N LYS A 179 11.52 -16.96 -12.13
CA LYS A 179 11.67 -18.16 -11.28
C LYS A 179 12.93 -18.07 -10.40
N ARG A 180 14.07 -17.61 -10.94
CA ARG A 180 15.31 -17.40 -10.16
C ARG A 180 15.16 -16.29 -9.11
N VAL A 181 14.45 -15.20 -9.42
CA VAL A 181 14.20 -14.12 -8.45
C VAL A 181 13.35 -14.64 -7.28
N LEU A 182 12.32 -15.43 -7.56
CA LEU A 182 11.44 -16.02 -6.54
C LEU A 182 12.17 -17.01 -5.63
N LYS A 183 13.10 -17.80 -6.18
CA LYS A 183 13.93 -18.76 -5.42
C LYS A 183 14.90 -18.08 -4.44
N ARG A 184 15.37 -16.88 -4.74
CA ARG A 184 16.24 -16.13 -3.83
C ARG A 184 15.42 -15.63 -2.65
N THR A 185 15.56 -16.28 -1.50
CA THR A 185 15.07 -15.75 -0.22
C THR A 185 15.89 -14.52 0.14
N SER A 186 15.21 -13.42 0.47
CA SER A 186 15.86 -12.19 0.92
C SER A 186 16.17 -12.36 2.40
N TRP A 187 17.45 -12.29 2.77
CA TRP A 187 17.92 -12.26 4.17
C TRP A 187 17.25 -11.15 5.00
N VAL A 188 16.65 -10.15 4.36
CA VAL A 188 15.79 -9.12 5.00
C VAL A 188 14.57 -9.73 5.68
N ARG A 189 14.00 -10.80 5.11
CA ARG A 189 12.96 -11.58 5.80
C ARG A 189 13.55 -12.22 7.05
N GLU A 190 14.72 -12.84 6.96
CA GLU A 190 15.36 -13.45 8.14
C GLU A 190 15.71 -12.39 9.20
N LEU A 191 16.22 -11.22 8.80
CA LEU A 191 16.50 -10.10 9.70
C LEU A 191 15.22 -9.53 10.33
N TRP A 192 14.12 -9.38 9.57
CA TRP A 192 12.82 -8.98 10.10
C TRP A 192 12.26 -10.03 11.07
N PHE A 193 12.40 -11.33 10.76
CA PHE A 193 12.00 -12.41 11.66
C PHE A 193 12.87 -12.47 12.92
N ALA A 194 14.15 -12.08 12.83
CA ALA A 194 15.08 -12.04 13.95
C ALA A 194 14.94 -10.78 14.84
N THR A 195 14.65 -9.62 14.25
CA THR A 195 14.68 -8.32 14.97
C THR A 195 13.31 -7.64 15.08
N GLY A 196 12.52 -7.65 14.00
CA GLY A 196 11.21 -6.98 13.94
C GLY A 196 10.05 -7.82 14.50
N LYS A 197 10.06 -9.14 14.27
CA LYS A 197 8.98 -10.05 14.70
C LYS A 197 8.85 -10.17 16.23
N PRO A 198 9.92 -10.16 17.04
CA PRO A 198 9.81 -10.10 18.51
C PRO A 198 9.19 -8.79 19.00
N VAL A 199 9.60 -7.65 18.43
CA VAL A 199 9.06 -6.32 18.77
C VAL A 199 7.60 -6.20 18.34
N TYR A 200 7.26 -6.65 17.13
CA TYR A 200 5.90 -6.72 16.63
C TYR A 200 5.03 -7.63 17.51
N ARG A 201 5.47 -8.86 17.84
CA ARG A 201 4.74 -9.78 18.73
C ARG A 201 4.60 -9.24 20.14
N PHE A 202 5.60 -8.52 20.65
CA PHE A 202 5.53 -7.89 21.96
C PHE A 202 4.46 -6.79 21.98
N VAL A 203 4.43 -5.94 20.95
CA VAL A 203 3.42 -4.88 20.80
C VAL A 203 2.03 -5.48 20.54
N THR A 204 1.91 -6.49 19.68
CA THR A 204 0.60 -7.08 19.34
C THR A 204 0.02 -7.97 20.45
N ARG A 205 0.85 -8.78 21.13
CA ARG A 205 0.37 -9.70 22.19
C ARG A 205 0.21 -9.04 23.56
N ARG A 206 1.00 -8.00 23.87
CA ARG A 206 1.04 -7.42 25.22
C ARG A 206 0.34 -6.07 25.35
N ILE A 207 0.09 -5.39 24.23
CA ILE A 207 -0.52 -4.05 24.21
C ILE A 207 -1.84 -4.02 23.40
N LEU A 208 -1.94 -4.79 22.30
CA LEU A 208 -3.13 -4.77 21.42
C LEU A 208 -4.16 -5.87 21.68
N HIS A 209 -3.89 -6.88 22.54
CA HIS A 209 -4.71 -8.10 22.67
C HIS A 209 -5.21 -8.65 21.33
N TRP A 210 -4.34 -8.61 20.31
CA TRP A 210 -4.68 -9.00 18.96
C TRP A 210 -4.39 -10.50 18.78
N GLU A 211 -5.42 -11.31 18.57
CA GLU A 211 -5.27 -12.68 18.09
C GLU A 211 -4.95 -12.66 16.59
N ASP A 212 -3.67 -12.86 16.28
CA ASP A 212 -3.14 -12.94 14.92
C ASP A 212 -3.60 -14.28 14.30
N ASN A 213 -4.71 -14.26 13.56
CA ASN A 213 -5.07 -15.31 12.61
C ASN A 213 -4.12 -15.17 11.40
N GLU A 214 -3.00 -15.88 11.46
CA GLU A 214 -2.05 -15.96 10.35
C GLU A 214 -2.79 -16.37 9.05
N GLY A 215 -2.87 -15.44 8.09
CA GLY A 215 -3.03 -15.78 6.68
C GLY A 215 -4.45 -15.81 6.08
N GLN A 216 -5.50 -15.47 6.83
CA GLN A 216 -6.81 -15.19 6.24
C GLN A 216 -7.22 -13.77 6.65
N GLY A 217 -7.12 -12.82 5.72
CA GLY A 217 -7.87 -11.57 5.87
C GLY A 217 -9.36 -11.88 6.04
N PRO A 218 -10.18 -10.93 6.53
CA PRO A 218 -11.62 -11.15 6.61
C PRO A 218 -12.12 -11.54 5.21
N LYS A 219 -12.53 -12.79 5.07
CA LYS A 219 -13.38 -13.23 3.98
C LYS A 219 -14.81 -12.84 4.38
N PRO A 220 -15.64 -12.36 3.44
CA PRO A 220 -17.07 -12.28 3.69
C PRO A 220 -17.64 -13.67 4.04
#